data_AF-A0A2S2NYY2-F1
#
_entry.id   AF-A0A2S2NYY2-F1
#
_cell.length_a   1.000
_cell.length_b   1.000
_cell.length_c   1.000
_cell.angle_alpha   90.00
_cell.angle_beta   90.00
_cell.angle_gamma   90.00
#
_symmetry.space_group_name_H-M   'P 1'
#
loop_
_entity.id
_entity.type
_entity.pdbx_description
1 polymer ?
#
loop_
_entity_poly.entity_id
_entity_poly.type
_entity_poly.pdbx_seq_one_letter_code
_entity_poly.pdbx_strand_id
1 'polypeptide(L)'
;TIGKESLHRISNDNGTRLVNFAITRNMVVSSTTFPHKDIHKETWISPTGQIKNQIDHVIVDRRFKGCVMDVRSMKGSSAMSDHFIVRAKIKLRFSVEWRKKTVSIKRFNIEDLKNQEINRQYKNKLKETMRLTKSTNNVDHLWNEIENSIKKAATETLGFEERKTGKKWFNKQCKKASNERDIARIKMLKDPSEENKRVLSARQRETKQLFRKKKRAWKNSKLKIIENSYKNNVRLFFEKANEIKKGFKAKATIIKDEAGLIITDKTKASNEFKNMSETMLQSHVSMSVLYGNITI
;
A
#
# COMPACT_ATOMS: atom_id res chain seq x y z
N THR A 1 5.76 -17.85 -26.82
CA THR A 1 5.94 -16.42 -26.55
C THR A 1 4.63 -15.66 -26.65
N ILE A 2 3.78 -15.95 -27.63
CA ILE A 2 2.33 -15.68 -27.57
C ILE A 2 1.61 -16.98 -27.17
N GLY A 3 0.44 -16.89 -26.54
CA GLY A 3 -0.42 -18.04 -26.29
C GLY A 3 -1.52 -18.19 -27.35
N LYS A 4 -2.22 -19.33 -27.32
CA LYS A 4 -3.27 -19.70 -28.29
C LYS A 4 -4.60 -18.96 -28.10
N GLU A 5 -4.71 -18.14 -27.05
CA GLU A 5 -5.95 -17.56 -26.56
C GLU A 5 -6.04 -16.05 -26.85
N SER A 6 -5.29 -15.55 -27.84
CA SER A 6 -5.40 -14.16 -28.28
C SER A 6 -6.70 -13.91 -29.04
N LEU A 7 -7.23 -12.67 -28.99
CA LEU A 7 -8.32 -12.24 -29.86
C LEU A 7 -7.85 -11.88 -31.29
N HIS A 8 -6.55 -11.67 -31.48
CA HIS A 8 -6.00 -11.26 -32.76
C HIS A 8 -5.86 -12.46 -33.70
N ARG A 9 -6.56 -12.41 -34.84
CA ARG A 9 -6.28 -13.32 -35.97
C ARG A 9 -5.04 -12.90 -36.74
N ILE A 10 -4.83 -11.58 -36.87
CA ILE A 10 -3.71 -10.95 -37.55
C ILE A 10 -3.18 -9.86 -36.61
N SER A 11 -1.86 -9.79 -36.43
CA SER A 11 -1.21 -8.73 -35.66
C SER A 11 -0.85 -7.56 -36.56
N ASN A 12 -1.11 -6.33 -36.12
CA ASN A 12 -0.58 -5.13 -36.78
C ASN A 12 0.93 -4.96 -36.49
N ASP A 13 1.56 -3.93 -37.06
CA ASP A 13 3.00 -3.66 -36.85
C ASP A 13 3.35 -3.54 -35.35
N ASN A 14 2.56 -2.79 -34.58
CA ASN A 14 2.75 -2.65 -33.13
C ASN A 14 2.66 -3.99 -32.39
N GLY A 15 1.70 -4.84 -32.75
CA GLY A 15 1.57 -6.20 -32.22
C GLY A 15 2.79 -7.06 -32.56
N THR A 16 3.27 -6.99 -33.80
CA THR A 16 4.47 -7.71 -34.26
C THR A 16 5.71 -7.26 -33.50
N ARG A 17 5.88 -5.94 -33.30
CA ARG A 17 6.96 -5.37 -32.47
C ARG A 17 6.90 -5.86 -31.03
N LEU A 18 5.71 -5.92 -30.43
CA LEU A 18 5.53 -6.43 -29.07
C LEU A 18 5.93 -7.90 -28.96
N VAL A 19 5.55 -8.71 -29.95
CA VAL A 19 5.91 -10.13 -30.03
C VAL A 19 7.42 -10.30 -30.18
N ASN A 20 8.04 -9.56 -31.11
CA ASN A 20 9.49 -9.61 -31.33
C ASN A 20 10.26 -9.18 -30.08
N PHE A 21 9.81 -8.16 -29.37
CA PHE A 21 10.37 -7.77 -28.08
C PHE A 21 10.28 -8.91 -27.06
N ALA A 22 9.10 -9.54 -26.93
CA ALA A 22 8.91 -10.65 -26.00
C ALA A 22 9.77 -11.87 -26.36
N ILE A 23 9.99 -12.16 -27.65
CA ILE A 23 10.87 -13.23 -28.11
C ILE A 23 12.32 -12.92 -27.73
N THR A 24 12.80 -11.72 -28.08
CA THR A 24 14.18 -11.27 -27.85
C THR A 24 14.55 -11.27 -26.37
N ARG A 25 13.58 -10.94 -25.49
CA ARG A 25 13.79 -10.90 -24.04
C ARG A 25 13.43 -12.20 -23.33
N ASN A 26 13.15 -13.29 -24.07
CA ASN A 26 12.71 -14.57 -23.50
C ASN A 26 11.53 -14.41 -22.53
N MET A 27 10.51 -13.64 -22.94
CA MET A 27 9.30 -13.38 -22.18
C MET A 27 8.09 -14.08 -22.79
N VAL A 28 6.97 -14.06 -22.06
CA VAL A 28 5.69 -14.65 -22.47
C VAL A 28 4.57 -13.62 -22.31
N VAL A 29 3.79 -13.42 -23.37
CA VAL A 29 2.58 -12.60 -23.36
C VAL A 29 1.46 -13.37 -22.65
N SER A 30 1.50 -13.35 -21.32
CA SER A 30 0.63 -14.16 -20.47
C SER A 30 -0.86 -13.85 -20.60
N SER A 31 -1.25 -12.66 -21.05
CA SER A 31 -2.65 -12.33 -21.33
C SER A 31 -3.27 -13.11 -22.49
N THR A 32 -2.45 -13.80 -23.28
CA THR A 32 -2.88 -14.60 -24.44
C THR A 32 -2.80 -16.10 -24.18
N THR A 33 -2.49 -16.55 -22.96
CA THR A 33 -2.26 -17.97 -22.65
C THR A 33 -3.41 -18.68 -21.93
N PHE A 34 -4.39 -17.94 -21.40
CA PHE A 34 -5.46 -18.50 -20.57
C PHE A 34 -6.77 -18.66 -21.34
N PRO A 35 -7.41 -19.85 -21.30
CA PRO A 35 -8.66 -20.10 -22.00
C PRO A 35 -9.81 -19.37 -21.30
N HIS A 36 -10.31 -18.34 -21.97
CA HIS A 36 -11.41 -17.52 -21.48
C HIS A 36 -12.39 -17.22 -22.61
N LYS A 37 -13.65 -16.92 -22.25
CA LYS A 37 -14.61 -16.32 -23.19
C LYS A 37 -14.06 -14.97 -23.67
N ASP A 38 -14.35 -14.59 -24.91
CA ASP A 38 -13.82 -13.35 -25.53
C ASP A 38 -14.13 -12.09 -24.71
N ILE A 39 -15.29 -12.07 -24.05
CA ILE A 39 -15.70 -11.02 -23.11
C ILE A 39 -14.72 -10.79 -21.94
N HIS A 40 -13.80 -11.73 -21.68
CA HIS A 40 -12.77 -11.63 -20.64
C HIS A 40 -11.36 -11.48 -21.22
N LYS A 41 -11.22 -11.45 -22.55
CA LYS A 41 -9.99 -11.19 -23.29
C LYS A 41 -9.96 -9.75 -23.85
N GLU A 42 -11.12 -9.19 -24.17
CA GLU A 42 -11.29 -7.80 -24.61
C GLU A 42 -10.79 -6.83 -23.54
N THR A 43 -9.87 -5.93 -23.87
CA THR A 43 -9.33 -4.93 -22.94
C THR A 43 -9.74 -3.51 -23.30
N TRP A 44 -10.31 -3.30 -24.47
CA TRP A 44 -10.76 -2.00 -24.95
C TRP A 44 -12.08 -2.12 -25.73
N ILE A 45 -12.89 -1.07 -25.69
CA ILE A 45 -14.14 -0.94 -26.43
C ILE A 45 -14.21 0.41 -27.14
N SER A 46 -14.66 0.42 -28.40
CA SER A 46 -14.83 1.66 -29.15
C SER A 46 -15.87 2.59 -28.51
N PRO A 47 -15.83 3.90 -28.77
CA PRO A 47 -16.88 4.83 -28.34
C PRO A 47 -18.28 4.41 -28.80
N THR A 48 -18.37 3.75 -29.97
CA THR A 48 -19.61 3.20 -30.53
C THR A 48 -20.09 1.91 -29.84
N GLY A 49 -19.24 1.27 -29.02
CA GLY A 49 -19.56 0.02 -28.32
C GLY A 49 -19.46 -1.24 -29.17
N GLN A 50 -19.30 -1.10 -30.48
CA GLN A 50 -19.35 -2.19 -31.46
C GLN A 50 -18.04 -2.97 -31.53
N ILE A 51 -16.90 -2.26 -31.53
CA ILE A 51 -15.59 -2.87 -31.71
C ILE A 51 -14.95 -3.08 -30.35
N LYS A 52 -14.43 -4.28 -30.11
CA LYS A 52 -13.75 -4.64 -28.87
C LYS A 52 -12.46 -5.35 -29.21
N ASN A 53 -11.35 -4.87 -28.65
CA ASN A 53 -10.01 -5.33 -28.98
C ASN A 53 -9.24 -5.74 -27.71
N GLN A 54 -8.22 -6.57 -27.90
CA GLN A 54 -7.22 -6.86 -26.88
C GLN A 54 -5.98 -6.00 -27.14
N ILE A 55 -5.83 -4.86 -26.47
CA ILE A 55 -4.69 -3.95 -26.69
C ILE A 55 -3.81 -3.77 -25.44
N ASP A 56 -4.28 -4.25 -24.30
CA ASP A 56 -3.54 -4.23 -23.04
C ASP A 56 -3.02 -5.63 -22.73
N HIS A 57 -1.70 -5.78 -22.61
CA HIS A 57 -1.06 -7.07 -22.43
C HIS A 57 -0.27 -7.16 -21.13
N VAL A 58 -0.33 -8.33 -20.49
CA VAL A 58 0.53 -8.68 -19.36
C VAL A 58 1.64 -9.57 -19.89
N ILE A 59 2.87 -9.08 -19.82
CA ILE A 59 4.06 -9.80 -20.27
C ILE A 59 4.90 -10.15 -19.05
N VAL A 60 5.35 -11.39 -18.98
CA VAL A 60 6.13 -11.92 -17.86
C VAL A 60 7.39 -12.58 -18.39
N ASP A 61 8.50 -12.46 -17.67
CA ASP A 61 9.70 -13.26 -17.94
C ASP A 61 9.34 -14.75 -17.93
N ARG A 62 9.85 -15.50 -18.91
CA ARG A 62 9.55 -16.93 -19.05
C ARG A 62 9.86 -17.71 -17.76
N ARG A 63 10.87 -17.31 -16.98
CA ARG A 63 11.21 -17.94 -15.70
C ARG A 63 10.07 -17.88 -14.67
N PHE A 64 9.21 -16.87 -14.76
CA PHE A 64 8.09 -16.64 -13.84
C PHE A 64 6.73 -16.98 -14.46
N LYS A 65 6.69 -17.53 -15.68
CA LYS A 65 5.44 -17.95 -16.35
C LYS A 65 4.59 -18.84 -15.44
N GLY A 66 5.19 -19.82 -14.75
CA GLY A 66 4.49 -20.74 -13.85
C GLY A 66 3.91 -20.07 -12.59
N CYS A 67 4.29 -18.84 -12.28
CA CYS A 67 3.71 -18.06 -11.20
C CYS A 67 2.41 -17.35 -11.61
N VAL A 68 2.16 -17.13 -12.91
CA VAL A 68 0.95 -16.48 -13.37
C VAL A 68 -0.18 -17.51 -13.43
N MET A 69 -1.22 -17.29 -12.64
CA MET A 69 -2.34 -18.22 -12.45
C MET A 69 -3.55 -17.89 -13.33
N ASP A 70 -3.76 -16.61 -13.66
CA ASP A 70 -4.93 -16.11 -14.39
C ASP A 70 -4.61 -14.71 -14.92
N VAL A 71 -5.01 -14.39 -16.15
CA VAL A 71 -4.98 -13.02 -16.69
C VAL A 71 -6.26 -12.78 -17.47
N ARG A 72 -7.08 -11.83 -17.02
CA ARG A 72 -8.38 -11.54 -17.64
C ARG A 72 -8.84 -10.11 -17.45
N SER A 73 -9.67 -9.64 -18.37
CA SER A 73 -10.37 -8.36 -18.28
C SER A 73 -11.58 -8.43 -17.34
N MET A 74 -11.75 -7.37 -16.56
CA MET A 74 -12.79 -7.23 -15.54
C MET A 74 -13.90 -6.30 -16.03
N LYS A 75 -14.92 -6.85 -16.70
CA LYS A 75 -16.05 -6.07 -17.23
C LYS A 75 -16.96 -5.46 -16.15
N GLY A 76 -17.02 -6.07 -14.96
CA GLY A 76 -17.83 -5.58 -13.84
C GLY A 76 -17.19 -4.47 -13.01
N SER A 77 -15.97 -4.05 -13.36
CA SER A 77 -15.23 -3.01 -12.63
C SER A 77 -15.08 -1.78 -13.51
N SER A 78 -15.64 -0.65 -13.07
CA SER A 78 -15.59 0.59 -13.84
C SER A 78 -14.26 1.30 -13.62
N ALA A 79 -13.35 1.20 -14.59
CA ALA A 79 -12.22 2.13 -14.75
C ALA A 79 -12.69 3.52 -15.22
N MET A 80 -13.97 3.69 -15.56
CA MET A 80 -14.51 4.88 -16.21
C MET A 80 -13.74 5.27 -17.48
N SER A 81 -13.24 4.27 -18.19
CA SER A 81 -12.47 4.39 -19.44
C SER A 81 -13.12 3.55 -20.53
N ASP A 82 -12.72 3.78 -21.77
CA ASP A 82 -12.89 2.86 -22.90
C ASP A 82 -12.01 1.60 -22.75
N HIS A 83 -11.06 1.60 -21.82
CA HIS A 83 -10.34 0.40 -21.37
C HIS A 83 -11.05 -0.35 -20.23
N PHE A 84 -10.99 -1.68 -20.29
CA PHE A 84 -11.32 -2.59 -19.21
C PHE A 84 -10.10 -2.84 -18.34
N ILE A 85 -10.32 -2.99 -17.02
CA ILE A 85 -9.22 -3.34 -16.10
C ILE A 85 -8.76 -4.76 -16.38
N VAL A 86 -7.49 -4.94 -16.71
CA VAL A 86 -6.86 -6.26 -16.81
C VAL A 86 -6.34 -6.68 -15.43
N ARG A 87 -6.76 -7.85 -14.97
CA ARG A 87 -6.35 -8.43 -13.69
C ARG A 87 -5.45 -9.63 -13.94
N ALA A 88 -4.22 -9.58 -13.43
CA ALA A 88 -3.34 -10.72 -13.33
C ALA A 88 -3.36 -11.30 -11.90
N LYS A 89 -3.57 -12.61 -11.77
CA LYS A 89 -3.42 -13.35 -10.52
C LYS A 89 -2.05 -14.02 -10.54
N ILE A 90 -1.18 -13.64 -9.61
CA ILE A 90 0.19 -14.15 -9.54
C ILE A 90 0.41 -14.84 -8.19
N LYS A 91 0.95 -16.07 -8.23
CA LYS A 91 1.36 -16.85 -7.06
C LYS A 91 2.88 -16.89 -6.98
N LEU A 92 3.44 -16.07 -6.09
CA LEU A 92 4.87 -16.02 -5.84
C LEU A 92 5.21 -16.87 -4.60
N ARG A 93 6.20 -17.76 -4.72
CA ARG A 93 6.76 -18.53 -3.61
C ARG A 93 7.99 -17.80 -3.09
N PHE A 94 7.80 -16.84 -2.20
CA PHE A 94 8.89 -16.22 -1.47
C PHE A 94 9.14 -16.97 -0.16
N SER A 95 10.39 -16.96 0.31
CA SER A 95 10.68 -17.29 1.71
C SER A 95 9.77 -16.45 2.60
N VAL A 96 9.08 -17.08 3.54
CA VAL A 96 8.14 -16.43 4.46
C VAL A 96 8.84 -15.86 5.69
N GLU A 97 10.18 -15.86 5.71
CA GLU A 97 10.96 -15.29 6.82
C GLU A 97 10.57 -13.83 7.11
N TRP A 98 10.28 -13.03 6.06
CA TRP A 98 9.78 -11.66 6.23
C TRP A 98 8.39 -11.59 6.88
N ARG A 99 7.55 -12.62 6.74
CA ARG A 99 6.23 -12.70 7.40
C ARG A 99 6.34 -13.05 8.88
N LYS A 100 7.40 -13.75 9.30
CA LYS A 100 7.66 -14.02 10.72
C LYS A 100 7.91 -12.71 11.51
N LYS A 101 8.32 -11.62 10.83
CA LYS A 101 8.85 -10.39 11.44
C LYS A 101 7.92 -9.17 11.45
N THR A 102 6.61 -9.33 11.57
CA THR A 102 5.78 -8.18 11.97
C THR A 102 4.63 -8.60 12.86
N VAL A 103 4.93 -8.83 14.15
CA VAL A 103 3.90 -8.61 15.17
C VAL A 103 3.51 -7.15 15.01
N SER A 104 2.32 -6.88 14.46
CA SER A 104 1.88 -5.50 14.31
C SER A 104 1.84 -4.92 15.71
N ILE A 105 2.64 -3.88 15.96
CA ILE A 105 2.60 -3.17 17.24
C ILE A 105 1.19 -2.59 17.34
N LYS A 106 0.33 -3.24 18.13
CA LYS A 106 -1.00 -2.73 18.44
C LYS A 106 -0.80 -1.54 19.36
N ARG A 107 -1.41 -0.40 19.01
CA ARG A 107 -1.39 0.80 19.85
C ARG A 107 -2.50 0.68 20.90
N PHE A 108 -2.23 1.07 22.13
CA PHE A 108 -3.26 1.17 23.17
C PHE A 108 -4.19 2.35 22.89
N ASN A 109 -5.45 2.25 23.30
CA ASN A 109 -6.41 3.35 23.15
C ASN A 109 -6.19 4.45 24.21
N ILE A 110 -5.14 5.25 24.04
CA ILE A 110 -4.74 6.30 25.00
C ILE A 110 -5.81 7.39 25.14
N GLU A 111 -6.67 7.59 24.13
CA GLU A 111 -7.78 8.55 24.20
C GLU A 111 -8.75 8.25 25.35
N ASP A 112 -8.92 6.96 25.72
CA ASP A 112 -9.83 6.55 26.78
C ASP A 112 -9.37 7.02 28.17
N LEU A 113 -8.08 7.36 28.33
CA LEU A 113 -7.56 7.95 29.58
C LEU A 113 -8.11 9.35 29.86
N LYS A 114 -8.77 10.00 28.89
CA LYS A 114 -9.52 11.25 29.13
C LYS A 114 -10.78 10.99 29.95
N ASN A 115 -11.33 9.78 29.92
CA ASN A 115 -12.41 9.37 30.80
C ASN A 115 -11.83 9.12 32.21
N GLN A 116 -12.33 9.87 33.19
CA GLN A 116 -11.83 9.80 34.57
C GLN A 116 -11.96 8.40 35.18
N GLU A 117 -13.01 7.67 34.84
CA GLU A 117 -13.24 6.33 35.39
C GLU A 117 -12.23 5.31 34.82
N ILE A 118 -12.00 5.32 33.51
CA ILE A 118 -11.00 4.45 32.87
C ILE A 118 -9.59 4.81 33.35
N ASN A 119 -9.29 6.10 33.54
CA ASN A 119 -8.03 6.56 34.08
C ASN A 119 -7.78 6.01 35.50
N ARG A 120 -8.82 6.03 36.35
CA ARG A 120 -8.77 5.48 37.71
C ARG A 120 -8.54 3.97 37.70
N GLN A 121 -9.27 3.24 36.85
CA GLN A 121 -9.09 1.80 36.67
C GLN A 121 -7.67 1.45 36.22
N TYR A 122 -7.15 2.16 35.21
CA TYR A 122 -5.77 1.97 34.74
C TYR A 122 -4.74 2.22 35.85
N LYS A 123 -4.86 3.31 36.61
CA LYS A 123 -3.96 3.62 37.74
C LYS A 123 -3.97 2.54 38.81
N ASN A 124 -5.16 2.03 39.16
CA ASN A 124 -5.29 0.97 40.15
C ASN A 124 -4.65 -0.34 39.65
N LYS A 125 -4.92 -0.73 38.40
CA LYS A 125 -4.33 -1.93 37.80
C LYS A 125 -2.82 -1.82 37.66
N LEU A 126 -2.30 -0.63 37.33
CA LEU A 126 -0.87 -0.39 37.25
C LEU A 126 -0.19 -0.53 38.61
N LYS A 127 -0.80 0.01 39.69
CA LYS A 127 -0.30 -0.17 41.06
C LYS A 127 -0.29 -1.64 41.47
N GLU A 128 -1.33 -2.39 41.15
CA GLU A 128 -1.42 -3.83 41.44
C GLU A 128 -0.32 -4.62 40.71
N THR A 129 -0.15 -4.39 39.40
CA THR A 129 0.86 -5.09 38.58
C THR A 129 2.29 -4.73 38.97
N MET A 130 2.56 -3.46 39.30
CA MET A 130 3.89 -3.00 39.73
C MET A 130 4.31 -3.54 41.10
N ARG A 131 3.36 -3.82 42.00
CA ARG A 131 3.66 -4.45 43.29
C ARG A 131 4.19 -5.88 43.16
N LEU A 132 3.89 -6.54 42.04
CA LEU A 132 4.35 -7.90 41.75
C LEU A 132 5.75 -7.94 41.13
N THR A 133 6.30 -6.78 40.74
CA THR A 133 7.64 -6.67 40.16
C THR A 133 8.70 -6.84 41.25
N LYS A 134 9.54 -7.87 41.12
CA LYS A 134 10.64 -8.15 42.05
C LYS A 134 11.85 -7.26 41.74
N SER A 135 12.48 -6.67 42.76
CA SER A 135 13.77 -6.01 42.60
C SER A 135 14.84 -7.03 42.21
N THR A 136 15.51 -6.80 41.08
CA THR A 136 16.63 -7.61 40.59
C THR A 136 17.83 -6.70 40.33
N ASN A 137 19.05 -7.18 40.56
CA ASN A 137 20.28 -6.41 40.32
C ASN A 137 20.60 -6.19 38.83
N ASN A 138 19.82 -6.77 37.92
CA ASN A 138 19.97 -6.61 36.48
C ASN A 138 19.00 -5.53 35.97
N VAL A 139 19.55 -4.44 35.44
CA VAL A 139 18.80 -3.28 34.92
C VAL A 139 17.90 -3.68 33.74
N ASP A 140 18.36 -4.55 32.84
CA ASP A 140 17.58 -5.00 31.68
C ASP A 140 16.37 -5.84 32.13
N HIS A 141 16.56 -6.68 33.14
CA HIS A 141 15.47 -7.47 33.71
C HIS A 141 14.43 -6.57 34.39
N LEU A 142 14.89 -5.59 35.19
CA LEU A 142 14.02 -4.63 35.84
C LEU A 142 13.20 -3.81 34.82
N TRP A 143 13.84 -3.39 33.72
CA TRP A 143 13.17 -2.65 32.66
C TRP A 143 12.08 -3.49 31.98
N ASN A 144 12.39 -4.75 31.64
CA ASN A 144 11.42 -5.65 31.02
C ASN A 144 10.20 -5.91 31.92
N GLU A 145 10.40 -6.07 33.23
CA GLU A 145 9.31 -6.23 34.19
C GLU A 145 8.41 -4.99 34.26
N ILE A 146 9.01 -3.80 34.33
CA ILE A 146 8.28 -2.52 34.31
C ILE A 146 7.47 -2.39 33.00
N GLU A 147 8.10 -2.66 31.86
CA GLU A 147 7.45 -2.60 30.55
C GLU A 147 6.27 -3.58 30.48
N ASN A 148 6.44 -4.81 30.98
CA ASN A 148 5.40 -5.82 30.99
C ASN A 148 4.23 -5.44 31.91
N SER A 149 4.51 -4.89 33.10
CA SER A 149 3.48 -4.38 34.02
C SER A 149 2.66 -3.26 33.38
N ILE A 150 3.31 -2.30 32.72
CA ILE A 150 2.64 -1.21 31.99
C ILE A 150 1.77 -1.78 30.86
N LYS A 151 2.33 -2.67 30.02
CA LYS A 151 1.59 -3.27 28.90
C LYS A 151 0.40 -4.11 29.38
N LYS A 152 0.55 -4.85 30.48
CA LYS A 152 -0.52 -5.68 31.05
C LYS A 152 -1.67 -4.82 31.56
N ALA A 153 -1.36 -3.82 32.39
CA ALA A 153 -2.38 -2.88 32.88
C ALA A 153 -3.09 -2.16 31.72
N ALA A 154 -2.36 -1.72 30.70
CA ALA A 154 -2.93 -1.07 29.52
C ALA A 154 -3.78 -2.03 28.68
N THR A 155 -3.37 -3.29 28.53
CA THR A 155 -4.13 -4.31 27.78
C THR A 155 -5.47 -4.61 28.44
N GLU A 156 -5.49 -4.74 29.76
CA GLU A 156 -6.70 -5.09 30.52
C GLU A 156 -7.70 -3.93 30.67
N THR A 157 -7.22 -2.67 30.68
CA THR A 157 -8.09 -1.51 30.93
C THR A 157 -8.37 -0.65 29.70
N LEU A 158 -7.37 -0.41 28.85
CA LEU A 158 -7.50 0.46 27.67
C LEU A 158 -7.82 -0.35 26.40
N GLY A 159 -7.38 -1.61 26.36
CA GLY A 159 -7.41 -2.39 25.13
C GLY A 159 -6.59 -1.74 24.00
N PHE A 160 -6.83 -2.19 22.78
CA PHE A 160 -6.08 -1.75 21.61
C PHE A 160 -6.94 -0.86 20.71
N GLU A 161 -6.32 0.17 20.10
CA GLU A 161 -6.94 0.97 19.06
C GLU A 161 -7.44 0.06 17.93
N GLU A 162 -8.70 0.24 17.55
CA GLU A 162 -9.22 -0.38 16.34
C GLU A 162 -8.44 0.08 15.12
N ARG A 163 -8.14 -0.87 14.24
CA ARG A 163 -7.52 -0.57 12.96
C ARG A 163 -8.50 0.26 12.15
N LYS A 164 -8.22 1.57 12.01
CA LYS A 164 -8.98 2.49 11.15
C LYS A 164 -8.83 2.02 9.69
N THR A 165 -9.76 1.19 9.23
CA THR A 165 -9.77 0.67 7.85
C THR A 165 -10.49 1.65 6.93
N GLY A 166 -9.91 1.88 5.75
CA GLY A 166 -10.57 2.60 4.67
C GLY A 166 -10.33 4.11 4.58
N LYS A 167 -10.59 4.66 3.38
CA LYS A 167 -10.60 6.10 3.14
C LYS A 167 -11.83 6.68 3.84
N LYS A 168 -11.65 7.38 4.97
CA LYS A 168 -12.73 7.93 5.81
C LYS A 168 -13.83 8.75 5.09
N TRP A 169 -13.57 9.24 3.87
CA TRP A 169 -14.56 9.99 3.08
C TRP A 169 -15.53 9.12 2.28
N PHE A 170 -15.18 7.85 1.99
CA PHE A 170 -15.99 6.95 1.16
C PHE A 170 -17.01 6.23 2.05
N ASN A 171 -18.26 6.69 2.01
CA ASN A 171 -19.32 6.21 2.88
C ASN A 171 -20.33 5.30 2.12
N LYS A 172 -21.37 4.83 2.83
CA LYS A 172 -22.43 3.98 2.23
C LYS A 172 -23.09 4.64 1.01
N GLN A 173 -23.30 5.95 1.02
CA GLN A 173 -23.84 6.70 -0.13
C GLN A 173 -22.89 6.63 -1.34
N CYS A 174 -21.58 6.81 -1.12
CA CYS A 174 -20.59 6.66 -2.20
C CYS A 174 -20.58 5.24 -2.79
N LYS A 175 -20.71 4.22 -1.93
CA LYS A 175 -20.80 2.82 -2.37
C LYS A 175 -22.06 2.59 -3.22
N LYS A 176 -23.22 3.08 -2.77
CA LYS A 176 -24.49 2.98 -3.50
C LYS A 176 -24.40 3.65 -4.88
N ALA A 177 -23.95 4.90 -4.95
CA ALA A 177 -23.78 5.62 -6.22
C ALA A 177 -22.80 4.90 -7.17
N SER A 178 -21.68 4.37 -6.63
CA SER A 178 -20.75 3.55 -7.43
C SER A 178 -21.42 2.33 -8.03
N ASN A 179 -22.19 1.58 -7.23
CA ASN A 179 -22.88 0.37 -7.67
C ASN A 179 -23.94 0.70 -8.73
N GLU A 180 -24.75 1.74 -8.53
CA GLU A 180 -25.77 2.18 -9.50
C GLU A 180 -25.16 2.57 -10.84
N ARG A 181 -24.04 3.30 -10.81
CA ARG A 181 -23.25 3.63 -12.00
C ARG A 181 -22.71 2.38 -12.68
N ASP A 182 -22.21 1.42 -11.92
CA ASP A 182 -21.64 0.18 -12.47
C ASP A 182 -22.73 -0.71 -13.09
N ILE A 183 -23.94 -0.75 -12.49
CA ILE A 183 -25.13 -1.38 -13.07
C ILE A 183 -25.52 -0.70 -14.39
N ALA A 184 -25.58 0.64 -14.43
CA ALA A 184 -25.87 1.39 -15.65
C ALA A 184 -24.82 1.11 -16.74
N ARG A 185 -23.54 0.97 -16.37
CA ARG A 185 -22.47 0.61 -17.31
C ARG A 185 -22.69 -0.79 -17.87
N ILE A 186 -23.03 -1.77 -17.03
CA ILE A 186 -23.31 -3.13 -17.50
C ILE A 186 -24.50 -3.15 -18.46
N LYS A 187 -25.56 -2.37 -18.19
CA LYS A 187 -26.70 -2.23 -19.11
C LYS A 187 -26.27 -1.64 -20.46
N MET A 188 -25.53 -0.53 -20.46
CA MET A 188 -25.01 0.10 -21.68
C MET A 188 -24.06 -0.82 -22.47
N LEU A 189 -23.28 -1.67 -21.80
CA LEU A 189 -22.41 -2.66 -22.47
C LEU A 189 -23.19 -3.82 -23.10
N LYS A 190 -24.41 -4.11 -22.61
CA LYS A 190 -25.29 -5.13 -23.18
C LYS A 190 -26.14 -4.58 -24.31
N ASP A 191 -26.67 -3.37 -24.12
CA ASP A 191 -27.49 -2.64 -25.09
C ASP A 191 -26.99 -1.18 -25.19
N PRO A 192 -26.23 -0.82 -26.23
CA PRO A 192 -25.66 0.50 -26.40
C PRO A 192 -26.65 1.51 -27.03
N SER A 193 -27.92 1.47 -26.63
CA SER A 193 -28.94 2.45 -26.99
C SER A 193 -28.60 3.86 -26.47
N GLU A 194 -29.07 4.90 -27.17
CA GLU A 194 -28.85 6.29 -26.76
C GLU A 194 -29.41 6.58 -25.36
N GLU A 195 -30.51 5.92 -24.99
CA GLU A 195 -31.07 6.04 -23.64
C GLU A 195 -30.11 5.47 -22.57
N ASN A 196 -29.57 4.26 -22.77
CA ASN A 196 -28.61 3.69 -21.83
C ASN A 196 -27.32 4.52 -21.74
N LYS A 197 -26.88 5.14 -22.84
CA LYS A 197 -25.74 6.09 -22.83
C LYS A 197 -26.05 7.34 -22.01
N ARG A 198 -27.26 7.92 -22.13
CA ARG A 198 -27.71 9.08 -21.33
C ARG A 198 -27.78 8.73 -19.85
N VAL A 199 -28.40 7.60 -19.50
CA VAL A 199 -28.49 7.10 -18.11
C VAL A 199 -27.09 6.91 -17.51
N LEU A 200 -26.18 6.25 -18.23
CA LEU A 200 -24.80 6.08 -17.77
C LEU A 200 -24.12 7.44 -17.55
N SER A 201 -24.25 8.36 -18.50
CA SER A 201 -23.66 9.71 -18.43
C SER A 201 -24.17 10.49 -17.22
N ALA A 202 -25.48 10.43 -16.93
CA ALA A 202 -26.08 11.04 -15.75
C ALA A 202 -25.50 10.45 -14.45
N ARG A 203 -25.50 9.11 -14.32
CA ARG A 203 -24.94 8.43 -13.13
C ARG A 203 -23.45 8.70 -12.93
N GLN A 204 -22.69 8.83 -14.00
CA GLN A 204 -21.27 9.22 -13.93
C GLN A 204 -21.11 10.64 -13.37
N ARG A 205 -21.91 11.61 -13.84
CA ARG A 205 -21.89 12.99 -13.34
C ARG A 205 -22.27 13.05 -11.86
N GLU A 206 -23.38 12.43 -11.48
CA GLU A 206 -23.85 12.34 -10.09
C GLU A 206 -22.78 11.74 -9.17
N THR A 207 -22.21 10.59 -9.55
CA THR A 207 -21.18 9.90 -8.78
C THR A 207 -19.93 10.77 -8.62
N LYS A 208 -19.47 11.41 -9.72
CA LYS A 208 -18.31 12.30 -9.70
C LYS A 208 -18.54 13.50 -8.79
N GLN A 209 -19.71 14.14 -8.86
CA GLN A 209 -20.08 15.26 -7.99
C GLN A 209 -20.13 14.84 -6.52
N LEU A 210 -20.79 13.72 -6.22
CA LEU A 210 -20.87 13.17 -4.86
C LEU A 210 -19.48 12.89 -4.29
N PHE A 211 -18.60 12.23 -5.05
CA PHE A 211 -17.25 11.90 -4.60
C PHE A 211 -16.43 13.16 -4.35
N ARG A 212 -16.52 14.17 -5.23
CA ARG A 212 -15.87 15.47 -5.02
C ARG A 212 -16.38 16.16 -3.76
N LYS A 213 -17.70 16.19 -3.54
CA LYS A 213 -18.33 16.79 -2.35
C LYS A 213 -17.85 16.10 -1.07
N LYS A 214 -17.94 14.77 -0.99
CA LYS A 214 -17.53 14.00 0.20
C LYS A 214 -16.02 14.09 0.46
N LYS A 215 -15.19 14.01 -0.58
CA LYS A 215 -13.73 14.18 -0.47
C LYS A 215 -13.36 15.59 0.01
N ARG A 216 -14.04 16.63 -0.47
CA ARG A 216 -13.84 18.02 -0.03
C ARG A 216 -14.26 18.21 1.42
N ALA A 217 -15.44 17.74 1.81
CA ALA A 217 -15.92 17.81 3.20
C ALA A 217 -14.93 17.13 4.17
N TRP A 218 -14.40 15.97 3.80
CA TRP A 218 -13.40 15.26 4.60
C TRP A 218 -12.06 16.01 4.68
N LYS A 219 -11.60 16.62 3.58
CA LYS A 219 -10.40 17.48 3.62
C LYS A 219 -10.60 18.68 4.55
N ASN A 220 -11.76 19.34 4.46
CA ASN A 220 -12.08 20.49 5.30
C ASN A 220 -12.16 20.12 6.78
N SER A 221 -12.76 18.97 7.13
CA SER A 221 -12.77 18.53 8.53
C SER A 221 -11.38 18.20 9.06
N LYS A 222 -10.49 17.68 8.22
CA LYS A 222 -9.08 17.48 8.56
C LYS A 222 -8.32 18.79 8.77
N LEU A 223 -8.54 19.79 7.91
CA LEU A 223 -7.96 21.12 8.06
C LEU A 223 -8.42 21.78 9.36
N LYS A 224 -9.71 21.71 9.68
CA LYS A 224 -10.25 22.25 10.94
C LYS A 224 -9.63 21.62 12.18
N ILE A 225 -9.35 20.31 12.16
CA ILE A 225 -8.62 19.63 13.25
C ILE A 225 -7.19 20.18 13.38
N ILE A 226 -6.50 20.37 12.25
CA ILE A 226 -5.14 20.92 12.23
C ILE A 226 -5.15 22.34 12.82
N GLU A 227 -6.02 23.22 12.32
CA GLU A 227 -6.19 24.60 12.79
C GLU A 227 -6.47 24.67 14.30
N ASN A 228 -7.44 23.88 14.79
CA ASN A 228 -7.78 23.85 16.21
C ASN A 228 -6.67 23.27 17.09
N SER A 229 -5.86 22.35 16.55
CA SER A 229 -4.75 21.73 17.30
C SER A 229 -3.52 22.62 17.41
N TYR A 230 -3.40 23.65 16.57
CA TYR A 230 -2.22 24.52 16.52
C TYR A 230 -1.91 25.17 17.88
N LYS A 231 -2.94 25.69 18.57
CA LYS A 231 -2.79 26.40 19.84
C LYS A 231 -2.67 25.48 21.06
N ASN A 232 -3.34 24.32 21.03
CA ASN A 232 -3.54 23.50 22.22
C ASN A 232 -2.73 22.19 22.23
N ASN A 233 -2.26 21.71 21.06
CA ASN A 233 -1.56 20.44 20.95
C ASN A 233 -0.65 20.40 19.70
N VAL A 234 0.56 20.97 19.83
CA VAL A 234 1.57 21.04 18.76
C VAL A 234 1.92 19.66 18.21
N ARG A 235 1.97 18.63 19.07
CA ARG A 235 2.23 17.24 18.64
C ARG A 235 1.12 16.74 17.71
N LEU A 236 -0.14 16.93 18.08
CA LEU A 236 -1.29 16.56 17.25
C LEU A 236 -1.32 17.35 15.94
N PHE A 237 -0.97 18.64 15.97
CA PHE A 237 -0.83 19.47 14.76
C PHE A 237 0.15 18.85 13.77
N PHE A 238 1.39 18.58 14.20
CA PHE A 238 2.40 17.99 13.30
C PHE A 238 2.02 16.58 12.86
N GLU A 239 1.41 15.77 13.73
CA GLU A 239 0.93 14.45 13.35
C GLU A 239 -0.09 14.53 12.21
N LYS A 240 -1.12 15.37 12.35
CA LYS A 240 -2.19 15.51 11.35
C LYS A 240 -1.75 16.25 10.10
N ALA A 241 -0.88 17.25 10.21
CA ALA A 241 -0.26 17.91 9.06
C ALA A 241 0.62 16.93 8.25
N ASN A 242 1.38 16.08 8.94
CA ASN A 242 2.18 15.04 8.29
C ASN A 242 1.33 13.97 7.60
N GLU A 243 0.15 13.61 8.13
CA GLU A 243 -0.79 12.72 7.41
C GLU A 243 -1.18 13.27 6.02
N ILE A 244 -1.19 14.59 5.84
CA ILE A 244 -1.53 15.25 4.56
C ILE A 244 -0.28 15.44 3.69
N LYS A 245 0.82 15.93 4.28
CA LYS A 245 2.05 16.27 3.55
C LYS A 245 2.85 15.04 3.13
N LYS A 246 2.94 14.02 4.00
CA LYS A 246 3.73 12.82 3.72
C LYS A 246 2.86 11.87 2.91
N GLY A 247 3.11 11.83 1.60
CA GLY A 247 2.62 10.76 0.72
C GLY A 247 3.14 9.39 1.15
N PHE A 248 2.80 8.35 0.39
CA PHE A 248 3.35 7.01 0.62
C PHE A 248 4.89 7.06 0.50
N LYS A 249 5.58 6.84 1.62
CA LYS A 249 7.01 6.61 1.63
C LYS A 249 7.24 5.11 1.80
N ALA A 250 7.75 4.46 0.77
CA ALA A 250 8.20 3.09 0.90
C ALA A 250 9.26 3.06 2.02
N LYS A 251 9.04 2.24 3.04
CA LYS A 251 10.09 1.98 4.03
C LYS A 251 11.12 1.09 3.35
N ALA A 252 12.21 1.70 2.87
CA ALA A 252 13.37 0.94 2.44
C ALA A 252 14.03 0.38 3.70
N THR A 253 13.77 -0.89 3.99
CA THR A 253 14.51 -1.65 5.01
C THR A 253 15.66 -2.44 4.37
N ILE A 254 16.01 -2.06 3.14
CA ILE A 254 16.91 -2.77 2.26
C ILE A 254 18.19 -1.96 2.17
N ILE A 255 19.29 -2.56 2.59
CA ILE A 255 20.63 -2.00 2.49
C ILE A 255 21.45 -2.94 1.59
N LYS A 256 22.42 -2.42 0.85
CA LYS A 256 23.39 -3.25 0.14
C LYS A 256 24.64 -3.37 0.98
N ASP A 257 25.21 -4.57 1.05
CA ASP A 257 26.58 -4.72 1.57
C ASP A 257 27.62 -4.20 0.57
N GLU A 258 28.88 -4.19 0.99
CA GLU A 258 30.04 -3.81 0.15
C GLU A 258 30.15 -4.62 -1.14
N ALA A 259 29.65 -5.86 -1.17
CA ALA A 259 29.61 -6.73 -2.35
C ALA A 259 28.38 -6.47 -3.26
N GLY A 260 27.51 -5.53 -2.90
CA GLY A 260 26.32 -5.16 -3.64
C GLY A 260 25.12 -6.10 -3.45
N LEU A 261 25.19 -7.06 -2.52
CA LEU A 261 24.11 -7.97 -2.18
C LEU A 261 23.06 -7.28 -1.29
N ILE A 262 21.81 -7.67 -1.51
CA ILE A 262 20.65 -7.06 -0.87
C ILE A 262 20.44 -7.66 0.52
N ILE A 263 20.74 -6.89 1.56
CA ILE A 263 20.42 -7.23 2.95
C ILE A 263 18.98 -6.79 3.25
N THR A 264 18.14 -7.77 3.58
CA THR A 264 16.74 -7.57 3.99
C THR A 264 16.49 -7.88 5.47
N ASP A 265 17.50 -8.46 6.16
CA ASP A 265 17.42 -8.76 7.58
C ASP A 265 17.81 -7.54 8.41
N LYS A 266 16.97 -7.19 9.39
CA LYS A 266 17.11 -5.96 10.18
C LYS A 266 18.36 -5.93 11.07
N THR A 267 18.75 -7.09 11.62
CA THR A 267 19.93 -7.23 12.47
C THR A 267 21.21 -7.13 11.64
N LYS A 268 21.25 -7.82 10.49
CA LYS A 268 22.35 -7.68 9.53
C LYS A 268 22.44 -6.27 8.96
N ALA A 269 21.31 -5.66 8.59
CA ALA A 269 21.26 -4.28 8.10
C ALA A 269 21.70 -3.27 9.19
N SER A 270 21.36 -3.52 10.46
CA SER A 270 21.81 -2.68 11.58
C SER A 270 23.31 -2.81 11.82
N ASN A 271 23.86 -4.03 11.74
CA ASN A 271 25.29 -4.27 11.86
C ASN A 271 26.06 -3.67 10.68
N GLU A 272 25.54 -3.82 9.47
CA GLU A 272 26.12 -3.22 8.26
C GLU A 272 26.10 -1.69 8.34
N PHE A 273 24.99 -1.10 8.79
CA PHE A 273 24.90 0.33 9.01
C PHE A 273 25.88 0.80 10.10
N LYS A 274 26.05 0.02 11.17
CA LYS A 274 27.05 0.29 12.21
C LYS A 274 28.45 0.28 11.63
N ASN A 275 28.82 -0.78 10.90
CA ASN A 275 30.11 -0.92 10.26
C ASN A 275 30.38 0.25 9.28
N MET A 276 29.45 0.54 8.37
CA MET A 276 29.54 1.66 7.45
C MET A 276 29.72 3.00 8.18
N SER A 277 29.02 3.21 9.30
CA SER A 277 29.14 4.43 10.10
C SER A 277 30.50 4.54 10.79
N GLU A 278 31.01 3.42 11.33
CA GLU A 278 32.33 3.35 11.96
C GLU A 278 33.45 3.59 10.94
N THR A 279 33.36 3.00 9.74
CA THR A 279 34.31 3.24 8.65
C THR A 279 34.32 4.69 8.20
N MET A 280 33.14 5.32 8.03
CA MET A 280 33.08 6.75 7.68
C MET A 280 33.71 7.63 8.77
N LEU A 281 33.45 7.35 10.05
CA LEU A 281 34.01 8.12 11.16
C LEU A 281 35.53 7.94 11.27
N GLN A 282 36.06 6.73 11.01
CA GLN A 282 37.50 6.47 10.99
C GLN A 282 38.21 7.10 9.78
N SER A 283 37.53 7.21 8.63
CA SER A 283 38.09 7.83 7.43
C SER A 283 38.36 9.34 7.59
N HIS A 284 37.67 10.03 8.50
CA HIS A 284 37.91 11.44 8.83
C HIS A 284 39.03 11.67 9.85
N VAL A 285 39.47 10.64 10.58
CA VAL A 285 40.62 10.75 11.50
C VAL A 285 41.96 10.72 10.73
N SER A 286 41.95 10.29 9.47
CA SER A 286 43.18 10.16 8.65
C SER A 286 43.52 11.39 7.78
N MET A 287 42.83 12.53 7.94
CA MET A 287 43.10 13.78 7.18
C MET A 287 43.51 14.98 8.05
N SER A 288 44.45 14.76 8.97
CA SER A 288 45.36 15.77 9.52
C SER A 288 46.46 14.98 10.24
N VAL A 289 47.72 14.99 9.85
CA VAL A 289 48.67 16.10 9.98
C VAL A 289 49.85 15.83 9.03
N LEU A 290 50.08 16.67 8.02
CA LEU A 290 51.39 16.85 7.40
C LEU A 290 51.87 18.26 7.77
N TYR A 291 52.53 18.40 8.92
CA TYR A 291 53.39 19.56 9.17
C TYR A 291 54.67 19.37 8.35
N GLY A 292 54.72 20.02 7.19
CA GLY A 292 55.98 20.23 6.47
C GLY A 292 56.72 21.40 7.09
N ASN A 293 57.86 21.11 7.73
CA ASN A 293 58.83 22.10 8.16
C ASN A 293 59.36 22.86 6.94
N ILE A 294 59.23 24.19 6.95
CA ILE A 294 60.02 25.09 6.10
C ILE A 294 61.05 25.77 6.99
N THR A 295 62.32 25.54 6.66
CA THR A 295 63.52 26.25 7.11
C THR A 295 64.49 26.03 5.94
N ILE A 296 65.06 26.99 5.22
CA ILE A 296 65.29 28.44 5.38
C ILE A 296 64.68 29.15 4.15
#